data_AF-A0A934DP48-F1
#
_entry.id   AF-A0A934DP48-F1
#
_cell.length_a   1.000
_cell.length_b   1.000
_cell.length_c   1.000
_cell.angle_alpha   90.00
_cell.angle_beta   90.00
_cell.angle_gamma   90.00
#
_symmetry.space_group_name_H-M   'P 1'
#
loop_
_entity.id
_entity.type
_entity.pdbx_description
1 polymer ?
#
loop_
_entity_poly.entity_id
_entity_poly.type
_entity_poly.pdbx_seq_one_letter_code
_entity_poly.pdbx_strand_id
1 'polypeptide(L)'
;MKRPPLFEEIARDRLRSIASAPVAADQRANQEARRRKLIAGVRGTLRQESIRHFRVRGIRRGVVVALAFAAVLALLVGWSTIRRGDGAPAPATASAIAEWGTALLIHDGRSIRASAGDVLSVVVGDEVHADTTTQVRLSLAQGAVVVLRPRAEVRLVSARLGDAAVEVVTGSINVEVPKQAQGHRFVVLAPEVQVEVHGTRFMVDVLPGSAGIVPVTVVRVWEGRVTVDHDRRQVLLDAGASWATPRNEPTAVLPTTNAQGEAGGVASGAADPTRAQPTHAAPGPSAASSSVGNGRIQAPPPPSTTASGAPSASVASATAGQNPSTLSAEIRLFQQAIEARRQGRDEEAIRCLDLFLARHPGSTLAQEARIERFRALKRLGKDGAAAMEARKYLADHPEGFARDEARSIVLPPPAPSSSR
;
A
#
# COMPACT_ATOMS: atom_id res chain seq x y z
N MET A 1 -34.50 64.43 49.68
CA MET A 1 -33.93 63.13 50.07
C MET A 1 -34.46 62.06 49.10
N LYS A 2 -33.67 61.68 48.08
CA LYS A 2 -34.06 60.66 47.09
C LYS A 2 -33.58 59.28 47.57
N ARG A 3 -34.51 58.36 47.85
CA ARG A 3 -34.19 56.95 48.15
C ARG A 3 -33.58 56.29 46.89
N PRO A 4 -32.49 55.51 47.02
CA PRO A 4 -31.96 54.74 45.90
C PRO A 4 -32.92 53.60 45.51
N PRO A 5 -32.93 53.17 44.23
CA PRO A 5 -33.84 52.15 43.75
C PRO A 5 -33.47 50.77 44.31
N LEU A 6 -34.42 50.13 44.99
CA LEU A 6 -34.41 48.77 45.57
C LEU A 6 -33.84 47.67 44.64
N PHE A 7 -33.80 47.93 43.32
CA PHE A 7 -33.31 46.98 42.33
C PHE A 7 -31.81 46.73 42.40
N GLU A 8 -31.02 47.74 42.77
CA GLU A 8 -29.55 47.62 42.79
C GLU A 8 -29.07 46.79 43.99
N GLU A 9 -29.81 46.85 45.10
CA GLU A 9 -29.52 46.09 46.30
C GLU A 9 -29.86 44.61 46.11
N ILE A 10 -31.00 44.30 45.47
CA ILE A 10 -31.37 42.91 45.12
C ILE A 10 -30.38 42.30 44.13
N ALA A 11 -29.86 43.08 43.17
CA ALA A 11 -28.87 42.61 42.22
C ALA A 11 -27.51 42.30 42.88
N ARG A 12 -27.05 43.16 43.82
CA ARG A 12 -25.81 42.92 44.57
C ARG A 12 -25.93 41.72 45.50
N ASP A 13 -27.10 41.53 46.12
CA ASP A 13 -27.29 40.42 47.06
C ASP A 13 -27.35 39.07 46.34
N ARG A 14 -27.98 39.01 45.15
CA ARG A 14 -27.92 37.82 44.28
C ARG A 14 -26.51 37.52 43.76
N LEU A 15 -25.73 38.54 43.42
CA LEU A 15 -24.35 38.32 42.98
C LEU A 15 -23.45 37.82 44.13
N ARG A 16 -23.66 38.30 45.36
CA ARG A 16 -22.96 37.76 46.54
C ARG A 16 -23.36 36.32 46.85
N SER A 17 -24.65 35.96 46.71
CA SER A 17 -25.10 34.59 46.99
C SER A 17 -24.57 33.57 45.98
N ILE A 18 -24.32 33.97 44.73
CA ILE A 18 -23.72 33.09 43.72
C ILE A 18 -22.21 32.94 43.96
N ALA A 19 -21.53 33.98 44.43
CA ALA A 19 -20.09 33.95 44.69
C ALA A 19 -19.70 33.14 45.94
N SER A 20 -20.60 32.99 46.91
CA SER A 20 -20.35 32.27 48.17
C SER A 20 -20.83 30.82 48.20
N ALA A 21 -21.49 30.33 47.14
CA ALA A 21 -21.89 28.95 47.05
C ALA A 21 -20.65 28.03 46.93
N PRO A 22 -20.39 27.12 47.90
CA PRO A 22 -19.24 26.24 47.83
C PRO A 22 -19.40 25.28 46.64
N VAL A 23 -18.50 25.41 45.67
CA VAL A 23 -18.42 24.51 44.51
C VAL A 23 -18.08 23.11 45.04
N ALA A 24 -19.06 22.20 44.99
CA ALA A 24 -18.91 20.81 45.40
C ALA A 24 -17.68 20.19 44.74
N ALA A 25 -16.87 19.45 45.51
CA ALA A 25 -15.59 18.89 45.05
C ALA A 25 -15.71 18.05 43.76
N ASP A 26 -16.86 17.39 43.55
CA ASP A 26 -17.17 16.62 42.35
C ASP A 26 -17.29 17.47 41.08
N GLN A 27 -17.61 18.76 41.20
CA GLN A 27 -17.61 19.67 40.05
C GLN A 27 -16.21 20.07 39.63
N ARG A 28 -15.24 20.14 40.56
CA ARG A 28 -13.84 20.46 40.21
C ARG A 28 -13.19 19.34 39.39
N ALA A 29 -13.37 18.09 39.81
CA ALA A 29 -12.88 16.93 39.06
C ALA A 29 -13.49 16.84 37.65
N ASN A 30 -14.80 17.11 37.53
CA ASN A 30 -15.48 17.14 36.23
C ASN A 30 -15.07 18.32 35.35
N GLN A 31 -14.80 19.49 35.93
CA GLN A 31 -14.27 20.64 35.18
C GLN A 31 -12.85 20.37 34.67
N GLU A 32 -12.00 19.72 35.44
CA GLU A 32 -10.65 19.34 35.00
C GLU A 32 -10.68 18.28 33.89
N ALA A 33 -11.56 17.28 33.99
CA ALA A 33 -11.74 16.28 32.94
C ALA A 33 -12.25 16.91 31.62
N ARG A 34 -13.19 17.86 31.71
CA ARG A 34 -13.66 18.63 30.55
C ARG A 34 -12.57 19.53 29.98
N ARG A 35 -11.78 20.19 30.84
CA ARG A 35 -10.64 21.03 30.42
C ARG A 35 -9.56 20.21 29.71
N ARG A 36 -9.26 18.99 30.19
CA ARG A 36 -8.33 18.07 29.52
C ARG A 36 -8.84 17.61 28.15
N LYS A 37 -10.12 17.28 28.02
CA LYS A 37 -10.74 16.94 26.72
C LYS A 37 -10.72 18.12 25.75
N LEU A 38 -11.00 19.33 26.22
CA LEU A 38 -10.94 20.54 25.39
C LEU A 38 -9.51 20.88 24.95
N ILE A 39 -8.52 20.77 25.84
CA ILE A 39 -7.11 21.01 25.48
C ILE A 39 -6.60 19.96 24.47
N ALA A 40 -7.03 18.70 24.61
CA ALA A 40 -6.70 17.65 23.64
C ALA A 40 -7.35 17.90 22.26
N GLY A 41 -8.62 18.34 22.24
CA GLY A 41 -9.32 18.71 21.00
C GLY A 41 -8.71 19.94 20.31
N VAL A 42 -8.35 20.97 21.08
CA VAL A 42 -7.76 22.21 20.56
C VAL A 42 -6.33 22.01 20.03
N ARG A 43 -5.55 21.10 20.63
CA ARG A 43 -4.24 20.69 20.04
C ARG A 43 -4.40 19.91 18.73
N GLY A 44 -5.50 19.18 18.56
CA GLY A 44 -5.82 18.49 17.31
C GLY A 44 -6.15 19.46 16.18
N THR A 45 -6.93 20.50 16.45
CA THR A 45 -7.35 21.48 15.43
C THR A 45 -6.24 22.49 15.08
N LEU A 46 -5.43 22.92 16.04
CA LEU A 46 -4.30 23.84 15.77
C LEU A 46 -3.20 23.22 14.88
N ARG A 47 -3.07 21.88 14.86
CA ARG A 47 -2.14 21.19 13.96
C ARG A 47 -2.69 21.05 12.53
N GLN A 48 -4.00 21.21 12.36
CA GLN A 48 -4.69 21.07 11.09
C GLN A 48 -4.88 22.42 10.36
N GLU A 49 -4.86 23.56 11.08
CA GLU A 49 -5.02 24.90 10.50
C GLU A 49 -3.71 25.64 10.16
N SER A 50 -2.56 25.29 10.77
CA SER A 50 -1.28 25.97 10.49
C SER A 50 -0.69 25.68 9.09
N ILE A 51 -1.24 24.69 8.37
CA ILE A 51 -0.82 24.36 6.99
C ILE A 51 -1.56 25.20 5.94
N ARG A 52 -2.69 25.85 6.28
CA ARG A 52 -3.51 26.59 5.29
C ARG A 52 -3.16 28.06 5.11
N HIS A 53 -2.60 28.75 6.12
CA HIS A 53 -2.49 30.21 6.07
C HIS A 53 -1.15 30.80 5.60
N PHE A 54 -0.09 30.01 5.41
CA PHE A 54 1.19 30.54 4.90
C PHE A 54 1.22 30.78 3.37
N ARG A 55 0.19 30.41 2.60
CA ARG A 55 0.28 30.38 1.13
C ARG A 55 -0.30 31.56 0.36
N VAL A 56 -0.96 32.56 0.99
CA VAL A 56 -1.74 33.55 0.21
C VAL A 56 -1.20 34.99 0.24
N ARG A 57 -0.16 35.32 1.03
CA ARG A 57 0.41 36.69 1.02
C ARG A 57 1.83 36.84 0.44
N GLY A 58 2.52 35.74 0.08
CA GLY A 58 3.90 35.78 -0.45
C GLY A 58 4.05 35.66 -1.98
N ILE A 59 2.99 35.36 -2.73
CA ILE A 59 3.13 34.90 -4.13
C ILE A 59 3.48 36.03 -5.12
N ARG A 60 3.17 37.30 -4.84
CA ARG A 60 3.43 38.38 -5.83
C ARG A 60 4.87 38.88 -5.91
N ARG A 61 5.73 38.61 -4.91
CA ARG A 61 7.16 39.01 -4.97
C ARG A 61 8.12 37.85 -5.29
N GLY A 62 7.68 36.59 -5.12
CA GLY A 62 8.51 35.40 -5.42
C GLY A 62 8.54 35.00 -6.90
N VAL A 63 7.56 35.41 -7.71
CA VAL A 63 7.43 34.99 -9.13
C VAL A 63 8.54 35.57 -10.02
N VAL A 64 9.07 36.76 -9.71
CA VAL A 64 10.14 37.38 -10.52
C VAL A 64 11.51 36.75 -10.26
N VAL A 65 11.77 36.24 -9.05
CA VAL A 65 13.04 35.57 -8.71
C VAL A 65 13.06 34.11 -9.17
N ALA A 66 11.90 33.43 -9.17
CA ALA A 66 11.78 32.05 -9.65
C ALA A 66 11.97 31.91 -11.19
N LEU A 67 11.54 32.91 -11.98
CA LEU A 67 11.72 32.90 -13.44
C LEU A 67 13.19 33.09 -13.86
N ALA A 68 14.00 33.81 -13.08
CA ALA A 68 15.42 33.99 -13.37
C ALA A 68 16.24 32.71 -13.12
N PHE A 69 15.90 31.91 -12.10
CA PHE A 69 16.58 30.64 -11.84
C PHE A 69 16.25 29.56 -12.88
N ALA A 70 15.02 29.54 -13.41
CA ALA A 70 14.61 28.59 -14.45
C ALA A 70 15.38 28.80 -15.77
N ALA A 71 15.67 30.06 -16.15
CA ALA A 71 16.41 30.37 -17.38
C ALA A 71 17.90 29.97 -17.29
N VAL A 72 18.53 30.12 -16.12
CA VAL A 72 19.93 29.73 -15.90
C VAL A 72 20.09 28.21 -15.81
N LEU A 73 19.13 27.50 -15.22
CA LEU A 73 19.14 26.02 -15.20
C LEU A 73 18.97 25.43 -16.62
N ALA A 74 18.11 26.03 -17.45
CA ALA A 74 17.90 25.59 -18.83
C ALA A 74 19.17 25.72 -19.69
N LEU A 75 19.96 26.79 -19.48
CA LEU A 75 21.22 27.00 -20.21
C LEU A 75 22.35 26.07 -19.75
N LEU A 76 22.45 25.75 -18.45
CA LEU A 76 23.46 24.82 -17.94
C LEU A 76 23.19 23.36 -18.33
N VAL A 77 21.92 22.94 -18.35
CA VAL A 77 21.55 21.60 -18.83
C VAL A 77 21.78 21.49 -20.34
N GLY A 78 21.40 22.52 -21.12
CA GLY A 78 21.60 22.56 -22.57
C GLY A 78 23.06 22.52 -23.03
N TRP A 79 23.99 23.11 -22.27
CA TRP A 79 25.42 23.06 -22.63
C TRP A 79 26.05 21.69 -22.40
N SER A 80 25.58 20.94 -21.39
CA SER A 80 26.13 19.62 -21.05
C SER A 80 25.74 18.53 -22.08
N THR A 81 24.61 18.70 -22.77
CA THR A 81 24.11 17.74 -23.76
C THR A 81 24.76 17.90 -25.14
N ILE A 82 25.29 19.08 -25.47
CA ILE A 82 25.88 19.37 -26.80
C ILE A 82 27.25 18.68 -27.01
N ARG A 83 27.91 18.17 -25.96
CA ARG A 83 29.21 17.49 -26.07
C ARG A 83 29.16 15.96 -26.14
N ARG A 84 27.98 15.33 -26.11
CA ARG A 84 27.84 13.89 -26.35
C ARG A 84 27.13 13.69 -27.68
N GLY A 85 27.90 13.30 -28.69
CA GLY A 85 27.39 12.96 -30.01
C GLY A 85 26.38 11.81 -29.96
N ASP A 86 25.40 11.93 -30.85
CA ASP A 86 24.49 10.92 -31.38
C ASP A 86 23.46 10.30 -30.45
N GLY A 87 22.38 11.06 -30.29
CA GLY A 87 21.07 10.62 -29.83
C GLY A 87 20.32 11.79 -29.21
N ALA A 88 19.53 12.54 -30.01
CA ALA A 88 18.65 13.55 -29.44
C ALA A 88 17.77 12.86 -28.38
N PRO A 89 17.84 13.26 -27.09
CA PRO A 89 17.07 12.60 -26.06
C PRO A 89 15.60 12.73 -26.42
N ALA A 90 14.89 11.60 -26.46
CA ALA A 90 13.44 11.61 -26.63
C ALA A 90 12.85 12.58 -25.58
N PRO A 91 11.89 13.44 -25.96
CA PRO A 91 11.35 14.42 -25.04
C PRO A 91 10.80 13.70 -23.80
N ALA A 92 11.24 14.17 -22.63
CA ALA A 92 10.75 13.72 -21.34
C ALA A 92 9.23 13.70 -21.35
N THR A 93 8.64 12.53 -21.11
CA THR A 93 7.20 12.32 -21.25
C THR A 93 6.47 12.48 -19.91
N ALA A 94 7.21 12.31 -18.82
CA ALA A 94 6.75 12.55 -17.46
C ALA A 94 7.90 13.05 -16.57
N SER A 95 7.56 13.57 -15.40
CA SER A 95 8.53 13.91 -14.36
C SER A 95 8.18 13.25 -13.04
N ALA A 96 9.17 12.68 -12.36
CA ALA A 96 9.01 12.12 -11.02
C ALA A 96 9.78 12.96 -10.01
N ILE A 97 9.17 13.25 -8.86
CA ILE A 97 9.79 13.97 -7.76
C ILE A 97 9.60 13.15 -6.50
N ALA A 98 10.67 12.80 -5.80
CA ALA A 98 10.57 12.27 -4.45
C ALA A 98 10.10 13.41 -3.53
N GLU A 99 8.89 13.32 -2.98
CA GLU A 99 8.40 14.32 -2.02
C GLU A 99 9.15 14.18 -0.69
N TRP A 100 9.48 12.95 -0.32
CA TRP A 100 10.32 12.57 0.81
C TRP A 100 10.89 11.18 0.57
N GLY A 101 12.06 10.88 1.15
CA GLY A 101 12.78 9.62 0.96
C GLY A 101 13.72 9.62 -0.26
N THR A 102 14.04 8.42 -0.77
CA THR A 102 14.86 8.20 -1.97
C THR A 102 14.06 7.43 -3.01
N ALA A 103 13.82 8.06 -4.16
CA ALA A 103 13.26 7.39 -5.33
C ALA A 103 14.35 6.67 -6.13
N LEU A 104 13.98 5.55 -6.73
CA LEU A 104 14.84 4.83 -7.68
C LEU A 104 14.12 4.79 -9.03
N LEU A 105 14.76 5.32 -10.06
CA LEU A 105 14.33 5.21 -11.45
C LEU A 105 15.17 4.14 -12.13
N ILE A 106 14.55 3.19 -12.82
CA ILE A 106 15.23 2.20 -13.65
C ILE A 106 14.94 2.54 -15.11
N HIS A 107 15.99 2.88 -15.86
CA HIS A 107 15.94 3.22 -17.28
C HIS A 107 16.94 2.32 -18.01
N ASP A 108 16.47 1.50 -18.95
CA ASP A 108 17.30 0.53 -19.70
C ASP A 108 18.21 -0.33 -18.80
N GLY A 109 17.65 -0.82 -17.68
CA GLY A 109 18.37 -1.63 -16.68
C GLY A 109 19.36 -0.84 -15.82
N ARG A 110 19.53 0.46 -16.04
CA ARG A 110 20.36 1.34 -15.20
C ARG A 110 19.51 2.00 -14.13
N SER A 111 20.01 1.97 -12.90
CA SER A 111 19.35 2.59 -11.76
C SER A 111 19.88 3.99 -11.49
N ILE A 112 18.97 4.97 -11.43
CA ILE A 112 19.23 6.37 -11.07
C ILE A 112 18.53 6.63 -9.74
N ARG A 113 19.27 7.09 -8.73
CA ARG A 113 18.71 7.46 -7.43
C ARG A 113 18.43 8.96 -7.38
N ALA A 114 17.30 9.33 -6.81
CA ALA A 114 16.91 10.71 -6.58
C ALA A 114 16.50 10.88 -5.11
N SER A 115 17.05 11.92 -4.48
CA SER A 115 16.67 12.30 -3.13
C SER A 115 15.42 13.18 -3.15
N ALA A 116 14.87 13.47 -1.97
CA ALA A 116 13.76 14.39 -1.83
C ALA A 116 14.03 15.75 -2.52
N GLY A 117 13.12 16.15 -3.41
CA GLY A 117 13.21 17.39 -4.18
C GLY A 117 13.93 17.26 -5.53
N ASP A 118 14.67 16.18 -5.78
CA ASP A 118 15.26 15.94 -7.09
C ASP A 118 14.17 15.62 -8.12
N VAL A 119 14.29 16.22 -9.31
CA VAL A 119 13.37 15.98 -10.43
C VAL A 119 14.00 14.98 -11.38
N LEU A 120 13.35 13.85 -11.53
CA LEU A 120 13.69 12.81 -12.50
C LEU A 120 12.88 12.99 -13.76
N SER A 121 13.54 12.95 -14.91
CA SER A 121 12.89 12.80 -16.21
C SER A 121 12.52 11.33 -16.39
N VAL A 122 11.25 11.05 -16.64
CA VAL A 122 10.74 9.69 -16.82
C VAL A 122 10.24 9.55 -18.27
N VAL A 123 10.70 8.52 -18.95
CA VAL A 123 10.27 8.17 -20.31
C VAL A 123 9.48 6.87 -20.34
N VAL A 124 8.81 6.59 -21.45
CA VAL A 124 8.10 5.33 -21.64
C VAL A 124 9.09 4.17 -21.56
N GLY A 125 8.73 3.13 -20.80
CA GLY A 125 9.57 1.98 -20.47
C GLY A 125 10.23 2.08 -19.10
N ASP A 126 10.32 3.28 -18.52
CA ASP A 126 10.96 3.47 -17.22
C ASP A 126 10.12 2.91 -16.07
N GLU A 127 10.82 2.43 -15.05
CA GLU A 127 10.23 2.01 -13.78
C GLU A 127 10.61 2.96 -12.67
N VAL A 128 9.62 3.40 -11.89
CA VAL A 128 9.77 4.26 -10.73
C VAL A 128 9.44 3.46 -9.49
N HIS A 129 10.42 3.33 -8.61
CA HIS A 129 10.32 2.57 -7.37
C HIS A 129 10.35 3.53 -6.18
N ALA A 130 9.37 3.41 -5.29
CA ALA A 130 9.32 4.07 -4.00
C ALA A 130 9.74 3.08 -2.91
N ASP A 131 10.81 3.39 -2.17
CA ASP A 131 11.25 2.53 -1.05
C ASP A 131 10.23 2.50 0.11
N THR A 132 10.59 1.84 1.21
CA THR A 132 9.72 1.67 2.40
C THR A 132 9.33 2.96 3.12
N THR A 133 9.99 4.05 2.81
CA THR A 133 9.89 5.36 3.45
C THR A 133 9.83 6.48 2.42
N THR A 134 9.51 6.18 1.16
CA THR A 134 9.51 7.17 0.09
C THR A 134 8.11 7.36 -0.45
N GLN A 135 7.80 8.61 -0.77
CA GLN A 135 6.65 8.96 -1.59
C GLN A 135 7.15 9.67 -2.84
N VAL A 136 6.71 9.18 -3.99
CA VAL A 136 7.09 9.76 -5.29
C VAL A 136 5.85 10.32 -5.95
N ARG A 137 5.95 11.56 -6.43
CA ARG A 137 4.93 12.20 -7.25
C ARG A 137 5.39 12.16 -8.70
N LEU A 138 4.70 11.36 -9.50
CA LEU A 138 4.84 11.30 -10.95
C LEU A 138 3.81 12.23 -11.59
N SER A 139 4.26 13.19 -12.40
CA SER A 139 3.42 14.13 -13.14
C SER A 139 3.56 13.84 -14.64
N LEU A 140 2.43 13.59 -15.30
CA LEU A 140 2.36 13.25 -16.72
C LEU A 140 2.11 14.49 -17.57
N ALA A 141 2.52 14.49 -18.84
CA ALA A 141 2.34 15.62 -19.75
C ALA A 141 0.87 16.10 -19.89
N GLN A 142 -0.10 15.18 -19.76
CA GLN A 142 -1.54 15.49 -19.82
C GLN A 142 -2.13 16.02 -18.51
N GLY A 143 -1.30 16.31 -17.51
CA GLY A 143 -1.71 16.87 -16.21
C GLY A 143 -2.20 15.84 -15.18
N ALA A 144 -2.23 14.56 -15.52
CA ALA A 144 -2.49 13.50 -14.56
C ALA A 144 -1.33 13.37 -13.57
N VAL A 145 -1.66 13.20 -12.28
CA VAL A 145 -0.71 13.08 -11.18
C VAL A 145 -0.88 11.71 -10.54
N VAL A 146 0.21 10.95 -10.46
CA VAL A 146 0.26 9.63 -9.83
C VAL A 146 1.19 9.73 -8.63
N VAL A 147 0.66 9.47 -7.43
CA VAL A 147 1.42 9.49 -6.18
C VAL A 147 1.66 8.06 -5.73
N LEU A 148 2.91 7.62 -5.84
CA LEU A 148 3.39 6.33 -5.38
C LEU A 148 3.53 6.37 -3.86
N ARG A 149 2.87 5.43 -3.17
CA ARG A 149 3.07 5.24 -1.72
C ARG A 149 4.34 4.43 -1.45
N PRO A 150 4.80 4.36 -0.19
CA PRO A 150 5.95 3.54 0.15
C PRO A 150 5.77 2.08 -0.31
N ARG A 151 6.83 1.48 -0.85
CA ARG A 151 6.86 0.16 -1.49
C ARG A 151 6.08 0.03 -2.80
N ALA A 152 5.67 1.14 -3.42
CA ALA A 152 5.03 1.08 -4.73
C ALA A 152 6.07 1.04 -5.86
N GLU A 153 5.74 0.27 -6.89
CA GLU A 153 6.50 0.14 -8.11
C GLU A 153 5.58 0.40 -9.29
N VAL A 154 5.94 1.38 -10.13
CA VAL A 154 5.14 1.78 -11.29
C VAL A 154 6.02 1.85 -12.52
N ARG A 155 5.55 1.28 -13.63
CA ARG A 155 6.16 1.43 -14.95
C ARG A 155 5.35 2.39 -15.81
N LEU A 156 6.02 3.29 -16.54
CA LEU A 156 5.36 4.16 -17.50
C LEU A 156 5.21 3.43 -18.84
N VAL A 157 3.98 3.07 -19.23
CA VAL A 157 3.71 2.26 -20.44
C VAL A 157 3.40 3.13 -21.65
N SER A 158 2.67 4.22 -21.45
CA SER A 158 2.40 5.22 -22.49
C SER A 158 2.31 6.60 -21.87
N ALA A 159 2.77 7.59 -22.61
CA ALA A 159 2.68 9.00 -22.24
C ALA A 159 2.44 9.88 -23.47
N ARG A 160 1.71 9.34 -24.45
CA ARG A 160 1.31 10.10 -25.64
C ARG A 160 0.26 11.13 -25.25
N LEU A 161 0.23 12.25 -25.96
CA LEU A 161 -0.80 13.25 -25.73
C LEU A 161 -2.18 12.64 -26.04
N GLY A 162 -3.05 12.60 -25.03
CA GLY A 162 -4.37 11.99 -25.11
C GLY A 162 -4.41 10.48 -24.88
N ASP A 163 -3.27 9.81 -24.71
CA ASP A 163 -3.23 8.39 -24.37
C ASP A 163 -2.06 8.10 -23.44
N ALA A 164 -2.32 8.10 -22.13
CA ALA A 164 -1.32 7.75 -21.14
C ALA A 164 -1.74 6.52 -20.34
N ALA A 165 -0.76 5.66 -20.08
CA ALA A 165 -0.93 4.42 -19.36
C ALA A 165 0.22 4.22 -18.37
N VAL A 166 -0.14 3.87 -17.14
CA VAL A 166 0.83 3.48 -16.09
C VAL A 166 0.50 2.06 -15.63
N GLU A 167 1.53 1.24 -15.43
CA GLU A 167 1.41 -0.11 -14.90
C GLU A 167 1.86 -0.12 -13.45
N VAL A 168 0.99 -0.60 -12.56
CA VAL A 168 1.30 -0.82 -11.15
C VAL A 168 1.74 -2.26 -10.98
N VAL A 169 3.03 -2.45 -10.76
CA VAL A 169 3.61 -3.78 -10.56
C VAL A 169 3.28 -4.27 -9.16
N THR A 170 3.47 -3.43 -8.15
CA THR A 170 3.16 -3.74 -6.75
C THR A 170 2.95 -2.47 -5.92
N GLY A 171 2.31 -2.63 -4.77
CA GLY A 171 2.06 -1.56 -3.79
C GLY A 171 0.86 -0.70 -4.16
N SER A 172 0.79 0.50 -3.57
CA SER A 172 -0.38 1.37 -3.71
C SER A 172 -0.05 2.70 -4.38
N ILE A 173 -0.94 3.14 -5.27
CA ILE A 173 -0.86 4.47 -5.89
C ILE A 173 -2.16 5.24 -5.67
N ASN A 174 -2.03 6.56 -5.48
CA ASN A 174 -3.16 7.48 -5.57
C ASN A 174 -3.07 8.22 -6.91
N VAL A 175 -4.17 8.29 -7.63
CA VAL A 175 -4.22 8.90 -8.95
C VAL A 175 -5.22 10.04 -8.95
N GLU A 176 -4.79 11.18 -9.47
CA GLU A 176 -5.64 12.33 -9.76
C GLU A 176 -5.53 12.63 -11.26
N VAL A 177 -6.63 12.43 -11.97
CA VAL A 177 -6.72 12.66 -13.41
C VAL A 177 -7.63 13.86 -13.65
N PRO A 178 -7.18 14.94 -14.30
CA PRO A 178 -8.06 16.03 -14.68
C PRO A 178 -9.09 15.54 -15.70
N LYS A 179 -10.22 16.26 -15.83
CA LYS A 179 -11.22 15.95 -16.86
C LYS A 179 -10.56 15.93 -18.24
N GLN A 180 -10.65 14.79 -18.91
CA GLN A 180 -10.03 14.57 -20.22
C GLN A 180 -10.96 15.08 -21.33
N ALA A 181 -10.37 15.53 -22.44
CA ALA A 181 -11.12 15.85 -23.64
C ALA A 181 -11.68 14.56 -24.27
N GLN A 182 -12.68 14.68 -25.15
CA GLN A 182 -13.18 13.52 -25.88
C GLN A 182 -12.05 12.86 -26.70
N GLY A 183 -12.02 11.53 -26.68
CA GLY A 183 -10.97 10.74 -27.34
C GLY A 183 -9.67 10.62 -26.57
N HIS A 184 -9.51 11.33 -25.44
CA HIS A 184 -8.38 11.13 -24.54
C HIS A 184 -8.69 10.04 -23.52
N ARG A 185 -7.69 9.22 -23.19
CA ARG A 185 -7.81 8.17 -22.16
C ARG A 185 -6.63 8.19 -21.20
N PHE A 186 -6.93 7.85 -19.95
CA PHE A 186 -5.92 7.47 -18.97
C PHE A 186 -6.22 6.06 -18.47
N VAL A 187 -5.21 5.20 -18.50
CA VAL A 187 -5.34 3.80 -18.12
C VAL A 187 -4.34 3.46 -17.02
N VAL A 188 -4.80 2.79 -15.97
CA VAL A 188 -3.93 2.13 -14.99
C VAL A 188 -4.01 0.63 -15.23
N LEU A 189 -2.87 0.02 -15.54
CA LEU A 189 -2.72 -1.42 -15.67
C LEU A 189 -2.27 -1.99 -14.32
N ALA A 190 -2.85 -3.11 -13.93
CA ALA A 190 -2.42 -3.96 -12.85
C ALA A 190 -2.45 -5.42 -13.36
N PRO A 191 -1.84 -6.41 -12.68
CA PRO A 191 -1.55 -7.73 -13.26
C PRO A 191 -2.70 -8.42 -14.01
N GLU A 192 -3.95 -8.25 -13.58
CA GLU A 192 -5.14 -8.84 -14.21
C GLU A 192 -6.28 -7.85 -14.43
N VAL A 193 -5.98 -6.55 -14.28
CA VAL A 193 -6.99 -5.51 -14.19
C VAL A 193 -6.56 -4.30 -14.99
N GLN A 194 -7.46 -3.83 -15.85
CA GLN A 194 -7.32 -2.57 -16.54
C GLN A 194 -8.32 -1.57 -15.98
N VAL A 195 -7.83 -0.42 -15.54
CA VAL A 195 -8.65 0.63 -14.94
C VAL A 195 -8.63 1.84 -15.88
N GLU A 196 -9.73 2.09 -16.57
CA GLU A 196 -9.90 3.25 -17.45
C GLU A 196 -10.65 4.37 -16.72
N VAL A 197 -10.16 5.60 -16.84
CA VAL A 197 -10.70 6.73 -16.10
C VAL A 197 -10.81 8.01 -16.91
N HIS A 198 -11.81 8.80 -16.55
CA HIS A 198 -12.16 10.09 -17.17
C HIS A 198 -12.41 11.14 -16.08
N GLY A 199 -11.39 11.90 -15.70
CA GLY A 199 -11.55 12.98 -14.71
C GLY A 199 -11.88 12.49 -13.31
N THR A 200 -10.97 11.76 -12.68
CA THR A 200 -11.23 11.00 -11.44
C THR A 200 -10.15 11.16 -10.39
N ARG A 201 -10.53 10.93 -9.13
CA ARG A 201 -9.58 10.70 -8.04
C ARG A 201 -9.85 9.33 -7.42
N PHE A 202 -8.85 8.46 -7.46
CA PHE A 202 -8.98 7.07 -7.04
C PHE A 202 -7.64 6.50 -6.55
N MET A 203 -7.69 5.32 -5.94
CA MET A 203 -6.51 4.56 -5.54
C MET A 203 -6.58 3.15 -6.10
N VAL A 204 -5.41 2.65 -6.47
CA VAL A 204 -5.19 1.27 -6.84
C VAL A 204 -4.15 0.70 -5.88
N ASP A 205 -4.48 -0.42 -5.26
CA ASP A 205 -3.60 -1.14 -4.34
C ASP A 205 -3.40 -2.56 -4.89
N VAL A 206 -2.17 -2.90 -5.23
CA VAL A 206 -1.77 -4.22 -5.71
C VAL A 206 -1.04 -4.91 -4.57
N LEU A 207 -1.76 -5.79 -3.89
CA LEU A 207 -1.21 -6.57 -2.80
C LEU A 207 -0.50 -7.79 -3.38
N PRO A 208 0.80 -8.00 -3.06
CA PRO A 208 1.51 -9.16 -3.55
C PRO A 208 0.85 -10.43 -3.04
N GLY A 209 0.65 -11.39 -3.94
CA GLY A 209 0.25 -12.73 -3.56
C GLY A 209 1.37 -13.42 -2.77
N SER A 210 1.01 -14.28 -1.82
CA SER A 210 1.98 -15.21 -1.23
C SER A 210 2.31 -16.30 -2.26
N ALA A 211 3.45 -17.00 -2.14
CA ALA A 211 3.90 -18.00 -3.11
C ALA A 211 2.77 -18.90 -3.65
N GLY A 212 2.42 -18.74 -4.93
CA GLY A 212 1.34 -19.48 -5.62
C GLY A 212 -0.05 -18.84 -5.58
N ILE A 213 -0.24 -17.72 -4.87
CA ILE A 213 -1.47 -16.93 -4.85
C ILE A 213 -1.31 -15.76 -5.82
N VAL A 214 -2.33 -15.52 -6.63
CA VAL A 214 -2.41 -14.38 -7.55
C VAL A 214 -2.46 -13.06 -6.76
N PRO A 215 -1.77 -11.99 -7.20
CA PRO A 215 -1.88 -10.68 -6.57
C PRO A 215 -3.32 -10.17 -6.52
N VAL A 216 -3.71 -9.56 -5.41
CA VAL A 216 -5.05 -8.99 -5.25
C VAL A 216 -5.00 -7.52 -5.58
N THR A 217 -5.78 -7.08 -6.56
CA THR A 217 -5.93 -5.67 -6.90
C THR A 217 -7.16 -5.10 -6.21
N VAL A 218 -7.04 -3.96 -5.55
CA VAL A 218 -8.15 -3.23 -4.94
C VAL A 218 -8.22 -1.83 -5.54
N VAL A 219 -9.39 -1.46 -6.05
CA VAL A 219 -9.66 -0.14 -6.62
C VAL A 219 -10.66 0.58 -5.74
N ARG A 220 -10.36 1.82 -5.33
CA ARG A 220 -11.28 2.67 -4.54
C ARG A 220 -11.43 4.03 -5.22
N VAL A 221 -12.67 4.44 -5.47
CA VAL A 221 -12.97 5.70 -6.16
C VAL A 221 -13.45 6.74 -5.15
N TRP A 222 -12.81 7.90 -5.10
CA TRP A 222 -13.26 9.02 -4.28
C TRP A 222 -14.09 10.03 -5.07
N GLU A 223 -13.67 10.33 -6.30
CA GLU A 223 -14.33 11.29 -7.17
C GLU A 223 -14.36 10.80 -8.61
N GLY A 224 -15.44 11.14 -9.31
CA GLY A 224 -15.66 10.77 -10.71
C GLY A 224 -16.13 9.32 -10.87
N ARG A 225 -15.77 8.72 -12.01
CA ARG A 225 -16.20 7.39 -12.43
C ARG A 225 -15.08 6.62 -13.09
N VAL A 226 -14.93 5.37 -12.70
CA VAL A 226 -13.87 4.46 -13.14
C VAL A 226 -14.51 3.23 -13.77
N THR A 227 -13.99 2.80 -14.93
CA THR A 227 -14.33 1.50 -15.51
C THR A 227 -13.20 0.52 -15.21
N VAL A 228 -13.54 -0.60 -14.57
CA VAL A 228 -12.60 -1.68 -14.27
C VAL A 228 -12.90 -2.85 -15.21
N ASP A 229 -11.95 -3.21 -16.05
CA ASP A 229 -12.00 -4.41 -16.88
C ASP A 229 -11.18 -5.52 -16.20
N HIS A 230 -11.85 -6.64 -15.91
CA HIS A 230 -11.25 -7.84 -15.33
C HIS A 230 -11.96 -9.07 -15.92
N ASP A 231 -11.20 -10.02 -16.44
CA ASP A 231 -11.74 -11.24 -17.09
C ASP A 231 -12.80 -10.96 -18.17
N ARG A 232 -12.59 -9.91 -18.98
CA ARG A 232 -13.53 -9.42 -20.02
C ARG A 232 -14.86 -8.93 -19.47
N ARG A 233 -14.96 -8.72 -18.15
CA ARG A 233 -16.11 -8.11 -17.50
C ARG A 233 -15.75 -6.68 -17.15
N GLN A 234 -16.60 -5.77 -17.57
CA GLN A 234 -16.48 -4.37 -17.20
C GLN A 234 -17.38 -4.07 -16.00
N VAL A 235 -16.79 -3.50 -14.96
CA VAL A 235 -17.47 -3.03 -13.76
C VAL A 235 -17.31 -1.52 -13.69
N LEU A 236 -18.44 -0.81 -13.64
CA LEU A 236 -18.46 0.63 -13.48
C LEU A 236 -18.48 1.00 -11.99
N LEU A 237 -17.54 1.83 -11.57
CA LEU A 237 -17.42 2.31 -10.19
C LEU A 237 -17.66 3.81 -10.15
N ASP A 238 -18.69 4.24 -9.41
CA ASP A 238 -18.93 5.64 -9.10
C ASP A 238 -18.18 6.07 -7.83
N ALA A 239 -18.17 7.36 -7.54
CA ALA A 239 -17.59 7.93 -6.33
C ALA A 239 -18.10 7.23 -5.05
N GLY A 240 -17.18 6.85 -4.16
CA GLY A 240 -17.45 6.11 -2.94
C GLY A 240 -17.45 4.58 -3.12
N ALA A 241 -17.50 4.08 -4.35
CA ALA A 241 -17.44 2.65 -4.61
C ALA A 241 -16.02 2.09 -4.47
N SER A 242 -15.95 0.80 -4.17
CA SER A 242 -14.71 0.02 -4.18
C SER A 242 -14.93 -1.32 -4.84
N TRP A 243 -13.88 -1.81 -5.49
CA TRP A 243 -13.83 -3.12 -6.11
C TRP A 243 -12.53 -3.82 -5.72
N ALA A 244 -12.55 -5.14 -5.69
CA ALA A 244 -11.36 -5.95 -5.52
C ALA A 244 -11.43 -7.14 -6.47
N THR A 245 -10.28 -7.60 -6.96
CA THR A 245 -10.18 -8.84 -7.70
C THR A 245 -10.84 -9.95 -6.88
N PRO A 246 -11.81 -10.70 -7.45
CA PRO A 246 -12.41 -11.84 -6.77
C PRO A 246 -11.28 -12.77 -6.32
N ARG A 247 -11.20 -13.03 -5.02
CA ARG A 247 -10.35 -14.11 -4.56
C ARG A 247 -10.99 -15.37 -5.09
N ASN A 248 -10.33 -16.04 -6.03
CA ASN A 248 -10.59 -17.45 -6.28
C ASN A 248 -10.17 -18.18 -5.00
N GLU A 249 -11.03 -18.17 -4.00
CA GLU A 249 -10.97 -19.21 -2.97
C GLU A 249 -11.08 -20.50 -3.77
N PRO A 250 -10.07 -21.40 -3.68
CA PRO A 250 -10.19 -22.71 -4.28
C PRO A 250 -11.50 -23.25 -3.72
N THR A 251 -12.51 -23.34 -4.58
CA THR A 251 -13.78 -23.93 -4.18
C THR A 251 -13.37 -25.34 -3.81
N ALA A 252 -13.25 -25.60 -2.51
CA ALA A 252 -12.91 -26.90 -2.00
C ALA A 252 -14.05 -27.78 -2.51
N VAL A 253 -13.76 -28.53 -3.58
CA VAL A 253 -14.68 -29.49 -4.13
C VAL A 253 -14.75 -30.55 -3.05
N LEU A 254 -15.65 -30.35 -2.08
CA LEU A 254 -16.01 -31.40 -1.14
C LEU A 254 -16.45 -32.55 -2.05
N PRO A 255 -15.79 -33.73 -1.96
CA PRO A 255 -16.24 -34.89 -2.72
C PRO A 255 -17.67 -35.14 -2.28
N THR A 256 -18.62 -34.84 -3.17
CA THR A 256 -19.98 -35.36 -3.01
C THR A 256 -19.82 -36.86 -3.19
N THR A 257 -19.76 -37.56 -2.07
CA THR A 257 -19.98 -38.99 -1.99
C THR A 257 -21.36 -39.25 -2.56
N ASN A 258 -21.41 -39.45 -3.87
CA ASN A 258 -22.53 -40.11 -4.53
C ASN A 258 -22.48 -41.57 -4.12
N ALA A 259 -22.98 -41.86 -2.93
CA ALA A 259 -23.51 -43.17 -2.62
C ALA A 259 -24.83 -43.29 -3.39
N GLN A 260 -24.74 -43.98 -4.54
CA GLN A 260 -25.87 -44.59 -5.21
C GLN A 260 -26.64 -45.45 -4.19
N GLY A 261 -27.85 -45.01 -3.88
CA GLY A 261 -28.93 -45.84 -3.36
C GLY A 261 -30.08 -45.71 -4.34
N GLU A 262 -30.10 -46.59 -5.35
CA GLU A 262 -31.27 -46.87 -6.17
C GLU A 262 -32.41 -47.38 -5.28
N ALA A 263 -33.58 -46.75 -5.36
CA ALA A 263 -34.87 -47.44 -5.30
C ALA A 263 -36.00 -46.51 -5.77
N GLY A 264 -36.39 -46.70 -7.03
CA GLY A 264 -37.78 -46.78 -7.51
C GLY A 264 -38.80 -45.68 -7.17
N GLY A 265 -39.45 -45.12 -8.20
CA GLY A 265 -40.73 -44.42 -7.97
C GLY A 265 -41.29 -43.61 -9.12
N VAL A 266 -41.71 -44.32 -10.17
CA VAL A 266 -42.71 -43.98 -11.19
C VAL A 266 -43.65 -42.80 -10.84
N ALA A 267 -43.78 -41.80 -11.72
CA ALA A 267 -45.06 -41.37 -12.31
C ALA A 267 -44.91 -40.18 -13.28
N SER A 268 -45.38 -40.46 -14.50
CA SER A 268 -45.74 -39.54 -15.57
C SER A 268 -46.91 -38.62 -15.16
N GLY A 269 -46.91 -37.36 -15.61
CA GLY A 269 -48.03 -36.45 -15.41
C GLY A 269 -47.81 -35.09 -16.07
N ALA A 270 -48.23 -34.98 -17.33
CA ALA A 270 -48.34 -33.75 -18.08
C ALA A 270 -49.35 -32.76 -17.46
N ALA A 271 -49.02 -31.46 -17.44
CA ALA A 271 -49.92 -30.34 -17.75
C ALA A 271 -49.21 -28.99 -17.56
N ASP A 272 -49.02 -28.27 -18.66
CA ASP A 272 -49.08 -26.80 -18.75
C ASP A 272 -50.56 -26.43 -19.01
N PRO A 273 -51.06 -25.17 -18.93
CA PRO A 273 -50.60 -23.92 -18.29
C PRO A 273 -51.64 -23.38 -17.29
N THR A 274 -51.34 -22.38 -16.45
CA THR A 274 -52.27 -21.28 -16.06
C THR A 274 -51.60 -20.19 -15.21
N ARG A 275 -51.38 -19.06 -15.89
CA ARG A 275 -51.54 -17.66 -15.48
C ARG A 275 -52.29 -17.40 -14.16
N ALA A 276 -51.63 -16.77 -13.19
CA ALA A 276 -52.29 -15.87 -12.22
C ALA A 276 -51.30 -14.82 -11.68
N GLN A 277 -51.65 -13.54 -11.90
CA GLN A 277 -51.09 -12.38 -11.21
C GLN A 277 -51.57 -12.33 -9.76
N PRO A 278 -50.79 -11.72 -8.86
CA PRO A 278 -51.39 -10.93 -7.79
C PRO A 278 -50.88 -9.49 -7.81
N THR A 279 -51.83 -8.59 -8.08
CA THR A 279 -51.84 -7.18 -7.76
C THR A 279 -51.98 -7.01 -6.25
N HIS A 280 -51.09 -6.27 -5.57
CA HIS A 280 -51.35 -5.54 -4.32
C HIS A 280 -50.21 -4.51 -4.14
N ALA A 281 -50.42 -3.25 -4.49
CA ALA A 281 -51.02 -2.20 -3.66
C ALA A 281 -50.10 -1.74 -2.51
N ALA A 282 -49.58 -0.52 -2.68
CA ALA A 282 -48.93 0.30 -1.66
C ALA A 282 -49.86 0.56 -0.45
N PRO A 283 -49.30 0.88 0.72
CA PRO A 283 -49.51 2.24 1.21
C PRO A 283 -48.32 2.85 1.97
N GLY A 284 -48.10 4.15 1.74
CA GLY A 284 -48.19 5.18 2.78
C GLY A 284 -47.04 5.36 3.79
N PRO A 285 -46.60 6.61 4.05
CA PRO A 285 -45.45 6.93 4.89
C PRO A 285 -45.82 7.01 6.38
N SER A 286 -44.94 6.55 7.26
CA SER A 286 -45.06 6.79 8.70
C SER A 286 -43.83 7.54 9.21
N ALA A 287 -44.10 8.76 9.68
CA ALA A 287 -43.16 9.64 10.33
C ALA A 287 -43.04 9.32 11.84
N ALA A 288 -41.94 9.83 12.40
CA ALA A 288 -41.80 10.40 13.73
C ALA A 288 -41.79 9.50 14.99
N SER A 289 -40.61 9.51 15.61
CA SER A 289 -40.36 9.93 17.01
C SER A 289 -40.34 8.93 18.15
N SER A 290 -39.33 9.19 18.99
CA SER A 290 -39.21 8.90 20.43
C SER A 290 -38.65 7.51 20.77
N SER A 291 -37.91 7.29 21.86
CA SER A 291 -37.09 8.09 22.77
C SER A 291 -36.57 7.07 23.81
N VAL A 292 -35.42 7.34 24.43
CA VAL A 292 -35.03 6.88 25.79
C VAL A 292 -34.74 5.38 25.98
N GLY A 293 -33.55 5.09 26.52
CA GLY A 293 -33.26 3.78 27.11
C GLY A 293 -31.82 3.66 27.61
N ASN A 294 -31.57 4.18 28.82
CA ASN A 294 -30.31 4.05 29.56
C ASN A 294 -29.79 2.61 29.63
N GLY A 295 -28.52 2.40 29.28
CA GLY A 295 -27.77 1.16 29.52
C GLY A 295 -26.41 1.44 30.14
N ARG A 296 -26.38 1.52 31.47
CA ARG A 296 -25.20 1.73 32.32
C ARG A 296 -24.71 0.36 32.82
N ILE A 297 -23.55 -0.14 32.36
CA ILE A 297 -22.84 -1.24 33.02
C ILE A 297 -21.32 -0.97 33.07
N GLN A 298 -20.87 -0.81 34.32
CA GLN A 298 -19.58 -1.11 35.00
C GLN A 298 -18.23 -0.93 34.29
N ALA A 299 -17.41 -0.09 34.93
CA ALA A 299 -15.95 -0.12 34.89
C ALA A 299 -15.40 -0.72 36.22
N PRO A 300 -14.19 -1.33 36.22
CA PRO A 300 -13.62 -2.09 37.33
C PRO A 300 -12.96 -1.21 38.42
N PRO A 301 -12.73 -1.74 39.64
CA PRO A 301 -12.12 -0.99 40.75
C PRO A 301 -10.58 -0.87 40.64
N PRO A 302 -9.97 0.18 41.23
CA PRO A 302 -8.51 0.39 41.26
C PRO A 302 -7.80 -0.39 42.40
N PRO A 303 -6.48 -0.61 42.29
CA PRO A 303 -5.69 -1.38 43.25
C PRO A 303 -5.26 -0.58 44.48
N SER A 304 -5.22 -1.27 45.63
CA SER A 304 -4.64 -0.79 46.89
C SER A 304 -3.15 -1.05 46.97
N THR A 305 -2.42 -0.05 47.45
CA THR A 305 -0.98 -0.05 47.74
C THR A 305 -0.75 -0.38 49.22
N THR A 306 0.07 -1.38 49.56
CA THR A 306 0.81 -1.44 50.84
C THR A 306 2.03 -2.38 50.78
N ALA A 307 3.18 -1.80 51.11
CA ALA A 307 4.28 -2.29 51.97
C ALA A 307 5.09 -3.58 51.63
N SER A 308 6.34 -3.36 51.22
CA SER A 308 7.62 -3.77 51.87
C SER A 308 7.72 -5.09 52.64
N GLY A 309 8.57 -6.02 52.16
CA GLY A 309 9.15 -7.11 52.96
C GLY A 309 9.94 -8.18 52.17
N ALA A 310 11.27 -8.16 52.33
CA ALA A 310 12.27 -9.26 52.22
C ALA A 310 12.55 -10.01 50.88
N PRO A 311 13.81 -10.42 50.63
CA PRO A 311 14.23 -11.11 49.40
C PRO A 311 14.12 -12.64 49.55
N SER A 312 13.20 -13.26 48.80
CA SER A 312 13.21 -14.71 48.56
C SER A 312 13.51 -15.00 47.10
N ALA A 313 14.60 -15.72 46.88
CA ALA A 313 14.96 -16.36 45.62
C ALA A 313 13.79 -17.23 45.12
N SER A 314 13.28 -16.92 43.93
CA SER A 314 12.28 -17.73 43.23
C SER A 314 12.74 -18.03 41.81
N VAL A 315 13.29 -19.24 41.72
CA VAL A 315 13.29 -20.21 40.64
C VAL A 315 12.58 -19.81 39.33
N ALA A 316 13.33 -20.00 38.25
CA ALA A 316 12.91 -20.11 36.85
C ALA A 316 11.43 -20.51 36.65
N SER A 317 10.65 -19.58 36.10
CA SER A 317 9.39 -19.90 35.40
C SER A 317 9.64 -19.79 33.90
N ALA A 318 10.12 -20.89 33.33
CA ALA A 318 10.05 -21.16 31.91
C ALA A 318 8.57 -21.21 31.50
N THR A 319 8.08 -20.12 30.90
CA THR A 319 6.79 -20.13 30.20
C THR A 319 7.07 -20.56 28.77
N ALA A 320 7.12 -21.88 28.57
CA ALA A 320 6.90 -22.49 27.26
C ALA A 320 5.42 -22.34 26.90
N GLY A 321 5.11 -22.07 25.63
CA GLY A 321 3.79 -22.46 25.12
C GLY A 321 3.11 -21.58 24.07
N GLN A 322 3.79 -20.62 23.43
CA GLN A 322 3.33 -20.10 22.14
C GLN A 322 4.55 -19.89 21.26
N ASN A 323 4.83 -20.86 20.37
CA ASN A 323 5.92 -20.81 19.40
C ASN A 323 5.78 -19.51 18.57
N PRO A 324 6.64 -18.49 18.73
CA PRO A 324 6.67 -17.39 17.79
C PRO A 324 6.98 -17.98 16.41
N SER A 325 5.93 -18.00 15.59
CA SER A 325 5.77 -18.56 14.25
C SER A 325 7.06 -18.98 13.54
N THR A 326 7.13 -20.26 13.18
CA THR A 326 8.13 -20.84 12.25
C THR A 326 8.37 -19.96 11.02
N LEU A 327 7.31 -19.31 10.51
CA LEU A 327 7.36 -18.39 9.39
C LEU A 327 8.19 -17.12 9.66
N SER A 328 8.10 -16.53 10.86
CA SER A 328 8.90 -15.32 11.17
C SER A 328 10.39 -15.63 11.28
N ALA A 329 10.75 -16.82 11.78
CA ALA A 329 12.14 -17.28 11.84
C ALA A 329 12.69 -17.60 10.44
N GLU A 330 11.87 -18.23 9.60
CA GLU A 330 12.15 -18.54 8.20
C GLU A 330 12.44 -17.25 7.40
N ILE A 331 11.51 -16.28 7.42
CA ILE A 331 11.66 -15.00 6.71
C ILE A 331 12.91 -14.26 7.19
N ARG A 332 13.22 -14.27 8.49
CA ARG A 332 14.40 -13.60 9.04
C ARG A 332 15.70 -14.19 8.50
N LEU A 333 15.84 -15.53 8.48
CA LEU A 333 17.04 -16.19 7.96
C LEU A 333 17.25 -15.93 6.47
N PHE A 334 16.17 -15.99 5.69
CA PHE A 334 16.24 -15.69 4.26
C PHE A 334 16.62 -14.22 3.99
N GLN A 335 16.01 -13.27 4.70
CA GLN A 335 16.34 -11.85 4.57
C GLN A 335 17.80 -11.55 4.94
N GLN A 336 18.35 -12.21 5.96
CA GLN A 336 19.78 -12.09 6.32
C GLN A 336 20.69 -12.52 5.17
N ALA A 337 20.37 -13.61 4.47
CA ALA A 337 21.14 -14.05 3.31
C ALA A 337 21.10 -13.02 2.17
N ILE A 338 19.93 -12.47 1.85
CA ILE A 338 19.77 -11.46 0.79
C ILE A 338 20.53 -10.18 1.13
N GLU A 339 20.52 -9.75 2.39
CA GLU A 339 21.26 -8.57 2.83
C GLU A 339 22.77 -8.78 2.77
N ALA A 340 23.28 -9.93 3.24
CA ALA A 340 24.70 -10.28 3.10
C ALA A 340 25.15 -10.26 1.63
N ARG A 341 24.33 -10.81 0.72
CA ARG A 341 24.57 -10.76 -0.72
C ARG A 341 24.62 -9.33 -1.27
N ARG A 342 23.66 -8.48 -0.90
CA ARG A 342 23.61 -7.07 -1.35
C ARG A 342 24.85 -6.27 -0.95
N GLN A 343 25.50 -6.67 0.14
CA GLN A 343 26.73 -6.07 0.63
C GLN A 343 28.00 -6.72 0.06
N GLY A 344 27.87 -7.63 -0.92
CA GLY A 344 29.00 -8.35 -1.50
C GLY A 344 29.62 -9.41 -0.58
N ARG A 345 28.96 -9.73 0.55
CA ARG A 345 29.41 -10.75 1.51
C ARG A 345 28.87 -12.14 1.12
N ASP A 346 29.22 -12.60 -0.08
CA ASP A 346 28.67 -13.84 -0.67
C ASP A 346 28.95 -15.09 0.18
N GLU A 347 30.09 -15.17 0.88
CA GLU A 347 30.37 -16.30 1.79
C GLU A 347 29.41 -16.36 2.98
N GLU A 348 29.03 -15.21 3.52
CA GLU A 348 28.06 -15.12 4.60
C GLU A 348 26.65 -15.42 4.10
N ALA A 349 26.30 -14.92 2.91
CA ALA A 349 25.04 -15.27 2.26
C ALA A 349 24.90 -16.80 2.11
N ILE A 350 25.95 -17.50 1.64
CA ILE A 350 25.94 -18.97 1.52
C ILE A 350 25.73 -19.63 2.89
N ARG A 351 26.44 -19.19 3.96
CA ARG A 351 26.23 -19.74 5.31
C ARG A 351 24.80 -19.56 5.81
N CYS A 352 24.19 -18.41 5.58
CA CYS A 352 22.79 -18.15 5.94
C CYS A 352 21.83 -19.04 5.13
N LEU A 353 22.07 -19.23 3.83
CA LEU A 353 21.25 -20.09 2.98
C LEU A 353 21.40 -21.58 3.32
N ASP A 354 22.61 -22.04 3.67
CA ASP A 354 22.85 -23.39 4.16
C ASP A 354 22.08 -23.66 5.44
N LEU A 355 22.14 -22.71 6.40
CA LEU A 355 21.38 -22.79 7.65
C LEU A 355 19.87 -22.79 7.40
N PHE A 356 19.39 -21.96 6.47
CA PHE A 356 17.99 -21.91 6.07
C PHE A 356 17.51 -23.26 5.51
N LEU A 357 18.22 -23.81 4.52
CA LEU A 357 17.86 -25.06 3.86
C LEU A 357 17.95 -26.27 4.80
N ALA A 358 18.90 -26.26 5.75
CA ALA A 358 19.01 -27.30 6.76
C ALA A 358 17.85 -27.28 7.76
N ARG A 359 17.41 -26.08 8.18
CA ARG A 359 16.36 -25.91 9.18
C ARG A 359 14.94 -25.98 8.60
N HIS A 360 14.79 -25.59 7.33
CA HIS A 360 13.50 -25.45 6.65
C HIS A 360 13.50 -26.10 5.26
N PRO A 361 13.76 -27.42 5.13
CA PRO A 361 13.90 -28.09 3.83
C PRO A 361 12.60 -28.11 3.00
N GLY A 362 11.43 -28.04 3.63
CA GLY A 362 10.11 -28.03 2.97
C GLY A 362 9.46 -26.65 2.86
N SER A 363 10.21 -25.58 3.12
CA SER A 363 9.71 -24.20 2.98
C SER A 363 9.37 -23.88 1.52
N THR A 364 8.35 -23.04 1.28
CA THR A 364 8.05 -22.49 -0.05
C THR A 364 9.18 -21.61 -0.59
N LEU A 365 10.00 -21.02 0.29
CA LEU A 365 11.18 -20.24 -0.04
C LEU A 365 12.44 -21.11 -0.26
N ALA A 366 12.39 -22.43 0.00
CA ALA A 366 13.54 -23.32 -0.18
C ALA A 366 14.01 -23.35 -1.64
N GLN A 367 13.10 -23.30 -2.61
CA GLN A 367 13.43 -23.23 -4.02
C GLN A 367 14.22 -21.95 -4.35
N GLU A 368 13.77 -20.79 -3.86
CA GLU A 368 14.44 -19.51 -4.07
C GLU A 368 15.80 -19.46 -3.35
N ALA A 369 15.89 -20.03 -2.14
CA ALA A 369 17.15 -20.12 -1.39
C ALA A 369 18.23 -20.94 -2.13
N ARG A 370 17.85 -22.04 -2.81
CA ARG A 370 18.80 -22.81 -3.64
C ARG A 370 19.33 -22.01 -4.82
N ILE A 371 18.46 -21.22 -5.45
CA ILE A 371 18.83 -20.35 -6.58
C ILE A 371 19.82 -19.30 -6.13
N GLU A 372 19.51 -18.63 -5.02
CA GLU A 372 20.39 -17.63 -4.44
C GLU A 372 21.74 -18.21 -4.01
N ARG A 373 21.75 -19.46 -3.55
CA ARG A 373 22.96 -20.17 -3.16
C ARG A 373 23.87 -20.44 -4.36
N PHE A 374 23.36 -21.00 -5.46
CA PHE A 374 24.23 -21.27 -6.63
C PHE A 374 24.68 -19.97 -7.33
N ARG A 375 23.90 -18.88 -7.24
CA ARG A 375 24.32 -17.55 -7.70
C ARG A 375 25.48 -16.99 -6.87
N ALA A 376 25.40 -17.11 -5.55
CA ALA A 376 26.47 -16.69 -4.65
C ALA A 376 27.75 -17.52 -4.85
N LEU A 377 27.62 -18.83 -5.05
CA LEU A 377 28.76 -19.71 -5.36
C LEU A 377 29.45 -19.30 -6.67
N LYS A 378 28.67 -18.97 -7.71
CA LYS A 378 29.20 -18.50 -8.99
C LYS A 378 29.96 -17.17 -8.86
N ARG A 379 29.44 -16.20 -8.10
CA ARG A 379 30.13 -14.92 -7.86
C ARG A 379 31.46 -15.07 -7.12
N LEU A 380 31.57 -16.06 -6.24
CA LEU A 380 32.83 -16.40 -5.58
C LEU A 380 33.81 -17.18 -6.46
N GLY A 381 33.48 -17.46 -7.72
CA GLY A 381 34.30 -18.30 -8.61
C GLY A 381 34.32 -19.78 -8.21
N LYS A 382 33.38 -20.24 -7.37
CA LYS A 382 33.26 -21.64 -6.95
C LYS A 382 32.40 -22.42 -7.96
N ASP A 383 32.81 -22.42 -9.24
CA ASP A 383 32.02 -22.92 -10.36
C ASP A 383 31.59 -24.39 -10.22
N GLY A 384 32.49 -25.25 -9.73
CA GLY A 384 32.17 -26.66 -9.49
C GLY A 384 31.06 -26.85 -8.44
N ALA A 385 31.08 -26.05 -7.37
CA ALA A 385 30.06 -26.09 -6.33
C ALA A 385 28.74 -25.48 -6.83
N ALA A 386 28.80 -24.39 -7.60
CA ALA A 386 27.64 -23.78 -8.24
C ALA A 386 26.95 -24.76 -9.20
N ALA A 387 27.72 -25.46 -10.05
CA ALA A 387 27.21 -26.45 -10.99
C ALA A 387 26.61 -27.68 -10.26
N MET A 388 27.19 -28.11 -9.15
CA MET A 388 26.62 -29.17 -8.33
C MET A 388 25.27 -28.77 -7.72
N GLU A 389 25.15 -27.57 -7.14
CA GLU A 389 23.88 -27.08 -6.59
C GLU A 389 22.83 -26.86 -7.70
N ALA A 390 23.24 -26.32 -8.84
CA ALA A 390 22.37 -26.15 -10.01
C ALA A 390 21.85 -27.49 -10.56
N ARG A 391 22.67 -28.55 -10.59
CA ARG A 391 22.22 -29.92 -10.94
C ARG A 391 21.19 -30.44 -9.95
N LYS A 392 21.41 -30.23 -8.64
CA LYS A 392 20.44 -30.61 -7.61
C LYS A 392 19.12 -29.86 -7.77
N TYR A 393 19.18 -28.56 -8.04
CA TYR A 393 18.00 -27.75 -8.35
C TYR A 393 17.23 -28.28 -9.57
N LEU A 394 17.92 -28.61 -10.67
CA LEU A 394 17.27 -29.14 -11.88
C LEU A 394 16.63 -30.52 -11.67
N ALA A 395 17.22 -31.35 -10.79
CA ALA A 395 16.65 -32.65 -10.42
C ALA A 395 15.39 -32.49 -9.55
N ASP A 396 15.44 -31.58 -8.56
CA ASP A 396 14.32 -31.32 -7.65
C ASP A 396 13.19 -30.51 -8.33
N HIS A 397 13.53 -29.64 -9.30
CA HIS A 397 12.62 -28.67 -9.94
C HIS A 397 12.83 -28.59 -11.47
N PRO A 398 12.43 -29.62 -12.25
CA PRO A 398 12.69 -29.67 -13.69
C PRO A 398 12.04 -28.54 -14.51
N GLU A 399 10.91 -28.01 -14.03
CA GLU A 399 10.16 -26.88 -14.61
C GLU A 399 10.25 -25.61 -13.73
N GLY A 400 11.29 -25.49 -12.90
CA GLY A 400 11.48 -24.32 -12.03
C GLY A 400 11.86 -23.04 -12.80
N PHE A 401 11.50 -21.88 -12.24
CA PHE A 401 11.71 -20.57 -12.88
C PHE A 401 13.18 -20.22 -13.18
N ALA A 402 14.14 -20.82 -12.47
CA ALA A 402 15.57 -20.61 -12.71
C ALA A 402 16.22 -21.78 -13.49
N ARG A 403 15.42 -22.57 -14.22
CA ARG A 403 15.89 -23.72 -15.02
C ARG A 403 16.96 -23.33 -16.03
N ASP A 404 16.74 -22.26 -16.80
CA ASP A 404 17.66 -21.86 -17.86
C ASP A 404 18.97 -21.31 -17.28
N GLU A 405 18.88 -20.55 -16.19
CA GLU A 405 20.05 -20.10 -15.43
C GLU A 405 20.84 -21.29 -14.87
N ALA A 406 20.18 -22.24 -14.20
CA ALA A 406 20.81 -23.43 -13.67
C ALA A 406 21.47 -24.26 -14.79
N ARG A 407 20.80 -24.44 -15.94
CA ARG A 407 21.37 -25.11 -17.12
C ARG A 407 22.63 -24.42 -17.64
N SER A 408 22.63 -23.08 -17.69
CA SER A 408 23.81 -22.30 -18.11
C SER A 408 25.01 -22.43 -17.18
N ILE A 409 24.77 -22.75 -15.89
CA ILE A 409 25.83 -22.98 -14.91
C ILE A 409 26.37 -24.41 -15.02
N VAL A 410 25.50 -25.38 -15.33
CA VAL A 410 25.89 -26.79 -15.47
C VAL A 410 26.61 -27.07 -16.78
N LEU A 411 26.15 -26.44 -17.87
CA LEU A 411 26.74 -26.59 -19.18
C LEU A 411 27.94 -25.64 -19.29
N PRO A 412 29.18 -26.14 -19.45
CA PRO A 412 30.30 -25.26 -19.76
C PRO A 412 29.99 -24.52 -21.07
N PRO A 413 30.42 -23.24 -21.20
CA PRO A 413 30.27 -22.53 -22.46
C PRO A 413 30.90 -23.36 -23.58
N PRO A 414 30.28 -23.44 -24.77
CA PRO A 414 30.84 -24.18 -25.89
C PRO A 414 32.27 -23.67 -26.11
N ALA A 415 33.23 -24.59 -26.23
CA ALA A 415 34.62 -24.24 -26.46
C ALA A 415 34.69 -23.27 -27.65
N PRO A 416 35.47 -22.17 -27.57
CA PRO A 416 35.55 -21.19 -28.63
C PRO A 416 35.92 -21.92 -29.91
N SER A 417 35.00 -21.90 -30.90
CA SER A 417 35.24 -22.50 -32.20
C SER A 417 36.52 -21.88 -32.75
N SER A 418 37.58 -22.68 -32.81
CA SER A 418 38.89 -22.24 -33.30
C SER A 418 38.70 -21.86 -34.77
N SER A 419 38.57 -20.57 -35.04
CA SER A 419 38.54 -20.03 -36.40
C SER A 419 39.89 -20.36 -37.02
N ARG A 420 39.88 -21.31 -37.95
CA ARG A 420 41.05 -21.79 -38.67
C ARG A 420 41.29 -20.96 -39.92
#